data_AF-A0A6C2CJU6-F1
#
_entry.id   AF-A0A6C2CJU6-F1
#
_cell.length_a   1.000
_cell.length_b   1.000
_cell.length_c   1.000
_cell.angle_alpha   90.00
_cell.angle_beta   90.00
_cell.angle_gamma   90.00
#
_symmetry.space_group_name_H-M   'P 1'
#
loop_
_entity.id
_entity.type
_entity.pdbx_description
1 polymer ?
#
loop_
_entity_poly.entity_id
_entity_poly.type
_entity_poly.pdbx_seq_one_letter_code
_entity_poly.pdbx_strand_id
1 'polypeptide(L)'
;MTQRDIDTALDLVRETLPQLGIPKHLCTRKLSPAGRVFGQYRWHSDTLRLNPRYLAHLSDDDALDLLDTLLHELLHKASPLWKQLRDSFRPHPDIWRKAGALTTKLGPAYLARRQVAHSVAA
;
A
#
# COMPACT_ATOMS: atom_id res chain seq x y z
N MET A 1 -4.66 11.39 5.07
CA MET A 1 -4.43 10.89 3.69
C MET A 1 -5.73 10.77 2.88
N THR A 2 -5.70 11.01 1.57
CA THR A 2 -6.89 11.01 0.67
C THR A 2 -6.97 9.80 -0.25
N GLN A 3 -8.13 9.59 -0.91
CA GLN A 3 -8.26 8.57 -1.96
C GLN A 3 -7.32 8.84 -3.15
N ARG A 4 -7.12 10.12 -3.49
CA ARG A 4 -6.24 10.54 -4.59
C ARG A 4 -4.77 10.19 -4.34
N ASP A 5 -4.33 10.24 -3.09
CA ASP A 5 -2.99 9.80 -2.68
C ASP A 5 -2.81 8.29 -2.93
N ILE A 6 -3.83 7.50 -2.57
CA ILE A 6 -3.84 6.04 -2.80
C ILE A 6 -3.79 5.75 -4.30
N ASP A 7 -4.64 6.41 -5.08
CA ASP A 7 -4.71 6.21 -6.53
C ASP A 7 -3.38 6.58 -7.21
N THR A 8 -2.78 7.71 -6.80
CA THR A 8 -1.47 8.16 -7.30
C THR A 8 -0.38 7.12 -7.02
N ALA A 9 -0.36 6.53 -5.82
CA ALA A 9 0.57 5.48 -5.48
C ALA A 9 0.33 4.21 -6.30
N LEU A 10 -0.93 3.78 -6.46
CA LEU A 10 -1.27 2.59 -7.24
C LEU A 10 -0.95 2.74 -8.73
N ASP A 11 -1.16 3.93 -9.31
CA ASP A 11 -0.80 4.21 -10.70
C ASP A 11 0.73 4.17 -10.90
N LEU A 12 1.49 4.77 -9.98
CA LEU A 12 2.95 4.68 -10.01
C LEU A 12 3.42 3.22 -9.93
N VAL A 13 2.83 2.40 -9.06
CA VAL A 13 3.19 0.98 -8.95
C VAL A 13 2.79 0.20 -10.20
N ARG A 14 1.62 0.49 -10.80
CA ARG A 14 1.18 -0.14 -12.05
C ARG A 14 2.18 0.10 -13.18
N GLU A 15 2.72 1.30 -13.29
CA GLU A 15 3.68 1.68 -14.32
C GLU A 15 5.08 1.12 -14.06
N THR A 16 5.56 1.19 -12.82
CA THR A 16 6.97 0.90 -12.49
C THR A 16 7.21 -0.54 -12.07
N LEU A 17 6.19 -1.23 -11.56
CA LEU A 17 6.26 -2.59 -11.03
C LEU A 17 5.04 -3.42 -11.47
N PRO A 18 4.80 -3.58 -12.78
CA PRO A 18 3.62 -4.28 -13.30
C PRO A 18 3.48 -5.71 -12.79
N GLN A 19 4.60 -6.36 -12.46
CA GLN A 19 4.64 -7.71 -11.90
C GLN A 19 3.98 -7.86 -10.53
N LEU A 20 3.81 -6.78 -9.76
CA LEU A 20 3.09 -6.83 -8.49
C LEU A 20 1.57 -6.95 -8.72
N GLY A 21 1.09 -6.33 -9.80
CA GLY A 21 -0.32 -6.28 -10.21
C GLY A 21 -1.20 -5.55 -9.20
N ILE A 22 -2.08 -4.67 -9.69
CA ILE A 22 -3.02 -3.94 -8.84
C ILE A 22 -4.21 -4.86 -8.48
N PRO A 23 -4.62 -4.93 -7.21
CA PRO A 23 -5.80 -5.69 -6.79
C PRO A 23 -7.08 -5.18 -7.46
N LYS A 24 -8.01 -6.08 -7.76
CA LYS A 24 -9.33 -5.70 -8.33
C LYS A 24 -10.16 -4.81 -7.42
N HIS A 25 -9.98 -4.94 -6.12
CA HIS A 25 -10.78 -4.20 -5.14
C HIS A 25 -9.89 -3.49 -4.11
N LEU A 26 -10.26 -2.24 -3.79
CA LEU A 26 -9.69 -1.46 -2.70
C LEU A 26 -10.78 -1.22 -1.65
N CYS A 27 -10.46 -1.43 -0.37
CA CYS A 27 -11.39 -1.18 0.72
C CYS A 27 -10.72 -0.45 1.89
N THR A 28 -11.13 0.78 2.11
CA THR A 28 -10.61 1.64 3.20
C THR A 28 -11.53 1.67 4.44
N ARG A 29 -12.62 0.88 4.44
CA ARG A 29 -13.69 0.98 5.46
C ARG A 29 -13.84 -0.21 6.40
N LYS A 30 -13.40 -1.41 6.00
CA LYS A 30 -13.80 -2.69 6.62
C LYS A 30 -12.71 -3.40 7.45
N LEU A 31 -11.63 -2.70 7.81
CA LEU A 31 -10.70 -3.23 8.81
C LEU A 31 -11.19 -2.82 10.20
N SER A 32 -11.21 -3.77 11.13
CA SER A 32 -11.57 -3.47 12.52
C SER A 32 -10.67 -2.34 13.00
N PRO A 33 -11.23 -1.23 13.51
CA PRO A 33 -10.42 -0.11 13.97
C PRO A 33 -9.49 -0.48 15.13
N ALA A 34 -9.79 -1.56 15.86
CA ALA A 34 -8.95 -2.13 16.91
C ALA A 34 -7.87 -3.09 16.39
N GLY A 35 -7.82 -3.35 15.09
CA GLY A 35 -6.83 -4.21 14.45
C GLY A 35 -5.45 -3.57 14.44
N ARG A 36 -4.43 -4.32 14.84
CA ARG A 36 -3.02 -3.91 14.88
C ARG A 36 -2.36 -3.75 13.50
N VAL A 37 -3.13 -3.87 12.41
CA VAL A 37 -2.60 -3.90 11.04
C VAL A 37 -2.93 -2.61 10.29
N PHE A 38 -1.95 -2.07 9.57
CA PHE A 38 -2.08 -0.86 8.75
C PHE A 38 -2.71 -1.15 7.39
N GLY A 39 -2.38 -2.30 6.81
CA GLY A 39 -2.95 -2.85 5.59
C GLY A 39 -3.28 -4.33 5.72
N GLN A 40 -4.01 -4.87 4.75
CA GLN A 40 -4.19 -6.30 4.55
C GLN A 40 -4.59 -6.59 3.11
N TYR A 41 -3.81 -7.40 2.40
CA TYR A 41 -4.26 -8.05 1.18
C TYR A 41 -5.04 -9.35 1.45
N ARG A 42 -6.18 -9.53 0.78
CA ARG A 42 -7.01 -10.74 0.84
C ARG A 42 -7.06 -11.43 -0.51
N TRP A 43 -6.35 -12.54 -0.63
CA TRP A 43 -6.23 -13.30 -1.88
C TRP A 43 -7.56 -13.84 -2.41
N HIS A 44 -8.45 -14.37 -1.55
CA HIS A 44 -9.71 -14.99 -1.97
C HIS A 44 -10.66 -14.00 -2.67
N SER A 45 -10.56 -12.72 -2.36
CA SER A 45 -11.40 -11.65 -2.91
C SER A 45 -10.60 -10.63 -3.71
N ASP A 46 -9.30 -10.89 -3.96
CA ASP A 46 -8.35 -9.96 -4.60
C ASP A 46 -8.55 -8.51 -4.12
N THR A 47 -8.61 -8.35 -2.79
CA THR A 47 -8.97 -7.09 -2.14
C THR A 47 -7.81 -6.59 -1.29
N LEU A 48 -7.33 -5.39 -1.57
CA LEU A 48 -6.46 -4.64 -0.67
C LEU A 48 -7.29 -3.83 0.31
N ARG A 49 -7.03 -4.01 1.59
CA ARG A 49 -7.66 -3.28 2.67
C ARG A 49 -6.65 -2.37 3.34
N LEU A 50 -7.04 -1.12 3.59
CA LEU A 50 -6.25 -0.17 4.36
C LEU A 50 -7.04 0.24 5.59
N ASN A 51 -6.37 0.33 6.73
CA ASN A 51 -7.02 0.66 7.98
C ASN A 51 -7.44 2.14 7.99
N PRO A 52 -8.74 2.46 8.16
CA PRO A 52 -9.20 3.84 8.12
C PRO A 52 -8.57 4.71 9.20
N ARG A 53 -8.29 4.16 10.39
CA ARG A 53 -7.60 4.90 11.45
C ARG A 53 -6.18 5.24 11.03
N TYR A 54 -5.46 4.28 10.46
CA TYR A 54 -4.12 4.52 9.93
C TYR A 54 -4.13 5.64 8.88
N LEU A 55 -5.02 5.56 7.88
CA LEU A 55 -5.16 6.59 6.85
C LEU A 55 -5.51 7.98 7.39
N ALA A 56 -6.28 8.04 8.49
CA ALA A 56 -6.66 9.29 9.15
C ALA A 56 -5.50 9.93 9.94
N HIS A 57 -4.53 9.14 10.41
CA HIS A 57 -3.35 9.65 11.12
C HIS A 57 -2.24 10.10 10.18
N LEU A 58 -2.19 9.56 8.96
CA LEU A 58 -1.18 9.94 7.98
C LEU A 58 -1.37 11.39 7.53
N SER A 59 -0.39 12.21 7.88
CA SER A 59 -0.20 13.58 7.41
C SER A 59 0.47 13.61 6.04
N ASP A 60 0.69 14.83 5.53
CA ASP A 60 1.44 15.04 4.29
C ASP A 60 2.89 14.59 4.38
N ASP A 61 3.51 14.72 5.57
CA ASP A 61 4.88 14.28 5.82
C ASP A 61 4.97 12.74 5.86
N ASP A 62 3.87 12.06 6.18
CA ASP A 62 3.78 10.60 6.24
C ASP A 62 3.36 9.98 4.89
N ALA A 63 3.41 10.75 3.80
CA ALA A 63 3.00 10.26 2.48
C ALA A 63 3.79 9.01 2.06
N LEU A 64 5.07 8.90 2.43
CA LEU A 64 5.89 7.73 2.12
C LEU A 64 5.48 6.48 2.91
N ASP A 65 4.89 6.63 4.10
CA ASP A 65 4.39 5.49 4.87
C ASP A 65 3.19 4.84 4.17
N LEU A 66 2.35 5.65 3.51
CA LEU A 66 1.28 5.12 2.66
C LEU A 66 1.87 4.25 1.53
N LEU A 67 2.88 4.77 0.83
CA LEU A 67 3.53 4.07 -0.28
C LEU A 67 4.16 2.75 0.20
N ASP A 68 4.83 2.78 1.36
CA ASP A 68 5.41 1.59 1.98
C ASP A 68 4.37 0.53 2.32
N THR A 69 3.27 0.94 2.96
CA THR A 69 2.16 0.04 3.30
C THR A 69 1.56 -0.58 2.05
N LEU A 70 1.34 0.20 0.99
CA LEU A 70 0.83 -0.32 -0.29
C LEU A 70 1.79 -1.33 -0.90
N LEU A 71 3.08 -1.01 -0.99
CA LEU A 71 4.10 -1.91 -1.53
C LEU A 71 4.21 -3.19 -0.72
N HIS A 72 4.12 -3.11 0.61
CA HIS A 72 4.09 -4.26 1.50
C HIS A 72 2.95 -5.22 1.16
N GLU A 73 1.73 -4.72 1.05
CA GLU A 73 0.56 -5.56 0.74
C GLU A 73 0.57 -6.10 -0.69
N LEU A 74 1.10 -5.33 -1.65
CA LEU A 74 1.27 -5.77 -3.03
C LEU A 74 2.35 -6.86 -3.16
N LEU A 75 3.39 -6.83 -2.32
CA LEU A 75 4.38 -7.90 -2.24
C LEU A 75 3.80 -9.18 -1.63
N HIS A 76 2.86 -9.08 -0.69
CA HIS A 76 2.07 -10.23 -0.25
C HIS A 76 1.26 -10.81 -1.40
N LYS A 77 0.55 -9.97 -2.15
CA LYS A 77 -0.22 -10.40 -3.33
C LYS A 77 0.63 -11.13 -4.36
N ALA A 78 1.83 -10.65 -4.65
CA ALA A 78 2.74 -11.24 -5.62
C ALA A 78 3.45 -12.51 -5.09
N SER A 79 3.33 -12.83 -3.80
CA SER A 79 3.96 -14.00 -3.20
C SER A 79 3.16 -15.29 -3.46
N PRO A 80 3.80 -16.47 -3.48
CA PRO A 80 3.09 -17.75 -3.56
C PRO A 80 2.09 -17.93 -2.41
N LEU A 81 0.97 -18.62 -2.65
CA LEU A 81 -0.09 -18.80 -1.65
C LEU A 81 0.40 -19.42 -0.33
N TRP A 82 1.31 -20.40 -0.39
CA TRP A 82 1.90 -21.01 0.82
C TRP A 82 2.63 -19.98 1.69
N LYS A 83 3.28 -19.00 1.05
CA LYS A 83 3.98 -17.91 1.73
C LYS A 83 3.00 -16.91 2.31
N GLN A 84 1.93 -16.56 1.58
CA GLN A 84 0.86 -15.69 2.09
C GLN A 84 0.19 -16.28 3.34
N LEU A 85 -0.08 -17.58 3.34
CA LEU A 85 -0.63 -18.28 4.50
C LEU A 85 0.35 -18.26 5.68
N ARG A 86 1.64 -18.56 5.45
CA ARG A 86 2.68 -18.47 6.49
C ARG A 86 2.77 -17.07 7.09
N ASP A 87 2.82 -16.06 6.24
CA ASP A 87 3.07 -14.67 6.61
C ASP A 87 1.89 -14.04 7.35
N SER A 88 0.68 -14.61 7.21
CA SER A 88 -0.49 -14.26 8.03
C SER A 88 -0.29 -14.56 9.53
N PHE A 89 0.62 -15.48 9.88
CA PHE A 89 0.83 -15.95 11.26
C PHE A 89 2.27 -15.75 11.75
N ARG A 90 3.21 -15.35 10.88
CA ARG A 90 4.63 -15.22 11.21
C ARG A 90 5.21 -13.90 10.69
N PRO A 91 6.22 -13.34 11.38
CA PRO A 91 7.00 -12.23 10.85
C PRO A 91 7.61 -12.57 9.48
N HIS A 92 7.61 -11.59 8.58
CA HIS A 92 8.09 -11.71 7.20
C HIS A 92 9.04 -10.56 6.86
N PRO A 93 10.24 -10.53 7.48
CA PRO A 93 11.18 -9.40 7.40
C PRO A 93 11.69 -9.13 5.98
N ASP A 94 11.64 -10.12 5.10
CA ASP A 94 12.00 -9.98 3.70
C ASP A 94 11.02 -9.09 2.93
N ILE A 95 9.72 -9.18 3.23
CA ILE A 95 8.70 -8.32 2.62
C ILE A 95 8.84 -6.89 3.16
N TRP A 96 9.03 -6.72 4.47
CA TRP A 96 9.29 -5.40 5.08
C TRP A 96 10.50 -4.70 4.45
N ARG A 97 11.62 -5.41 4.34
CA ARG A 97 12.85 -4.86 3.74
C ARG A 97 12.65 -4.49 2.27
N LYS A 98 11.94 -5.33 1.53
CA LYS A 98 11.70 -5.10 0.10
C LYS A 98 10.72 -3.96 -0.14
N ALA A 99 9.68 -3.83 0.69
CA ALA A 99 8.78 -2.69 0.67
C ALA A 99 9.57 -1.39 0.90
N GLY A 100 10.34 -1.30 1.99
CA GLY A 100 11.15 -0.13 2.30
C GLY A 100 12.12 0.26 1.19
N ALA A 101 12.83 -0.72 0.60
CA ALA A 101 13.73 -0.46 -0.52
C ALA A 101 13.01 0.09 -1.76
N LEU A 102 11.81 -0.42 -2.05
CA LEU A 102 10.98 0.08 -3.15
C LEU A 102 10.42 1.47 -2.83
N THR A 103 10.04 1.74 -1.59
CA THR A 103 9.59 3.05 -1.11
C THR A 103 10.70 4.08 -1.26
N THR A 104 11.94 3.77 -0.85
CA THR A 104 13.09 4.66 -1.06
C THR A 104 13.32 4.95 -2.55
N LYS A 105 13.16 3.94 -3.41
CA LYS A 105 13.37 4.08 -4.86
C LYS A 105 12.27 4.89 -5.54
N LEU A 106 11.01 4.64 -5.20
CA LEU A 106 9.84 5.21 -5.88
C LEU A 106 9.31 6.49 -5.20
N GLY A 107 9.70 6.73 -3.95
CA GLY A 107 9.25 7.83 -3.11
C GLY A 107 9.36 9.21 -3.78
N PRO A 108 10.51 9.59 -4.38
CA PRO A 108 10.62 10.88 -5.06
C PRO A 108 9.60 11.06 -6.19
N ALA A 109 9.37 10.01 -7.00
CA ALA A 109 8.39 10.05 -8.08
C ALA A 109 6.96 10.12 -7.56
N TYR A 110 6.66 9.40 -6.48
CA TYR A 110 5.36 9.46 -5.83
C TYR A 110 5.06 10.85 -5.26
N LEU A 111 6.00 11.45 -4.52
CA LEU A 111 5.84 12.79 -3.94
C LEU A 111 5.67 13.86 -5.02
N ALA A 112 6.44 13.79 -6.11
CA ALA A 112 6.29 14.71 -7.25
C ALA A 112 4.89 14.62 -7.88
N ARG A 113 4.40 13.40 -8.13
CA ARG A 113 3.05 13.19 -8.69
C ARG A 113 1.96 13.64 -7.73
N ARG A 114 2.14 13.36 -6.43
CA ARG A 114 1.25 13.80 -5.36
C ARG A 114 1.12 15.32 -5.35
N GLN A 115 2.24 16.04 -5.37
CA GLN A 115 2.24 17.50 -5.38
C GLN A 115 1.42 18.06 -6.56
N VAL A 116 1.65 17.55 -7.78
CA VAL A 116 0.87 17.95 -8.96
C VAL A 116 -0.62 17.63 -8.79
N ALA A 117 -0.94 16.44 -8.28
CA ALA A 117 -2.31 16.00 -8.07
C ALA A 117 -3.08 16.90 -7.08
N HIS A 118 -2.42 17.38 -6.01
CA HIS A 118 -3.02 18.32 -5.06
C HIS A 118 -3.09 19.75 -5.60
N SER A 119 -2.11 20.20 -6.38
CA SER A 119 -2.13 21.54 -6.99
C SER A 119 -3.23 21.73 -8.05
N VAL A 120 -3.65 20.67 -8.73
CA VAL A 120 -4.76 20.72 -9.72
C VAL A 120 -6.14 20.72 -9.03
N ALA A 121 -6.20 20.40 -7.73
CA ALA A 121 -7.43 20.30 -6.96
C ALA A 121 -7.74 21.54 -6.10
N ALA A 122 -6.80 22.49 -6.02
CA ALA A 122 -6.92 23.74 -5.28
C ALA A 122 -7.40 24.87 -6.21
#